data_AF-A0AAU0L085-F1
#
_entry.id   AF-A0AAU0L085-F1
#
_cell.length_a   1.000
_cell.length_b   1.000
_cell.length_c   1.000
_cell.angle_alpha   90.00
_cell.angle_beta   90.00
_cell.angle_gamma   90.00
#
_symmetry.space_group_name_H-M   'P 1'
#
loop_
_entity.id
_entity.type
_entity.pdbx_description
1 polymer ?
#
loop_
_entity_poly.entity_id
_entity_poly.type
_entity_poly.pdbx_seq_one_letter_code
_entity_poly.pdbx_strand_id
1 'polypeptide(L)'
;MLQASIFDPYKDHVATAQLQFPCMQHMSFEPTEEGLVVNAFYATQQLFIKAYGNYLGIAQLGAFMASEINMPLYKVNVFVGIAKLEKFQRMMYN
;
A
#
# COMPACT_ATOMS: atom_id res chain seq x y z
N MET A 1 -18.61 -0.33 -1.93
CA MET A 1 -17.22 -0.02 -2.32
C MET A 1 -16.90 1.46 -2.33
N LEU A 2 -15.86 1.87 -1.59
CA LEU A 2 -15.13 3.12 -1.81
C LEU A 2 -13.81 2.80 -2.52
N GLN A 3 -13.43 3.56 -3.54
CA GLN A 3 -12.13 3.46 -4.20
C GLN A 3 -11.41 4.80 -4.13
N ALA A 4 -10.21 4.79 -3.54
CA ALA A 4 -9.35 5.95 -3.39
C ALA A 4 -8.14 5.83 -4.32
N SER A 5 -8.12 6.66 -5.37
CA SER A 5 -6.96 6.80 -6.25
C SER A 5 -5.92 7.70 -5.57
N ILE A 6 -4.68 7.22 -5.50
CA ILE A 6 -3.58 7.91 -4.78
C ILE A 6 -2.60 8.56 -5.77
N PHE A 7 -2.59 8.07 -7.00
CA PHE A 7 -1.70 8.52 -8.06
C PHE A 7 -2.44 9.36 -9.11
N ASP A 8 -1.95 10.58 -9.36
CA ASP A 8 -2.36 11.47 -10.45
C ASP A 8 -1.23 11.55 -11.51
N PRO A 9 -1.40 10.96 -12.71
CA PRO A 9 -0.36 10.94 -13.74
C PRO A 9 0.05 12.33 -14.26
N TYR A 10 -0.79 13.35 -14.06
CA TYR A 10 -0.46 14.72 -14.49
C TYR A 10 0.34 15.49 -13.44
N LYS A 11 0.39 15.02 -12.20
CA LYS A 11 1.06 15.71 -11.09
C LYS A 11 2.23 14.91 -10.50
N ASP A 12 2.10 13.59 -10.46
CA ASP A 12 3.01 12.72 -9.70
C ASP A 12 4.13 12.12 -10.55
N HIS A 13 4.14 12.38 -11.87
CA HIS A 13 5.28 12.10 -12.75
C HIS A 13 6.42 13.12 -12.58
N VAL A 14 6.89 13.28 -11.34
CA VAL A 14 7.97 14.20 -10.98
C VAL A 14 9.10 13.46 -10.28
N ALA A 15 10.35 13.80 -10.59
CA ALA A 15 11.53 13.14 -10.04
C ALA A 15 11.92 13.65 -8.63
N THR A 16 10.97 13.79 -7.72
CA THR A 16 11.23 14.21 -6.34
C THR A 16 11.42 13.01 -5.41
N ALA A 17 12.37 13.13 -4.49
CA ALA A 17 12.63 12.13 -3.45
C ALA A 17 11.53 12.07 -2.38
N GLN A 18 10.60 13.03 -2.36
CA GLN A 18 9.56 13.20 -1.34
C GLN A 18 8.20 12.61 -1.73
N LEU A 19 8.12 11.85 -2.82
CA LEU A 19 6.89 11.14 -3.16
C LEU A 19 6.54 10.15 -2.04
N GLN A 20 5.36 10.34 -1.43
CA GLN A 20 4.95 9.56 -0.25
C GLN A 20 4.66 8.09 -0.62
N PHE A 21 3.85 7.86 -1.66
CA PHE A 21 3.46 6.52 -2.12
C PHE A 21 3.54 6.36 -3.66
N PRO A 22 4.70 6.63 -4.30
CA PRO A 22 4.80 6.68 -5.77
C PRO A 22 4.51 5.35 -6.48
N CYS A 23 4.48 4.26 -5.72
CA CYS A 23 4.27 2.93 -6.25
C CYS A 23 2.86 2.37 -6.01
N MET A 24 2.07 3.03 -5.14
CA MET A 24 0.68 2.66 -4.86
C MET A 24 -0.24 3.41 -5.81
N GLN A 25 -1.08 2.69 -6.54
CA GLN A 25 -1.97 3.28 -7.55
C GLN A 25 -3.29 3.71 -6.93
N HIS A 26 -3.94 2.77 -6.22
CA HIS A 26 -5.22 3.00 -5.56
C HIS A 26 -5.44 1.97 -4.46
N MET A 27 -6.43 2.27 -3.62
CA MET A 27 -6.97 1.33 -2.63
C MET A 27 -8.48 1.22 -2.79
N SER A 28 -9.04 0.06 -2.46
CA SER A 28 -10.48 -0.09 -2.28
C SER A 28 -10.83 -0.57 -0.88
N PHE A 29 -11.98 -0.11 -0.41
CA PHE A 29 -12.57 -0.42 0.88
C PHE A 29 -13.96 -1.00 0.59
N GLU A 30 -14.11 -2.30 0.85
CA GLU A 30 -15.34 -3.04 0.58
C GLU A 30 -15.92 -3.60 1.87
N PRO A 31 -17.03 -3.03 2.38
CA PRO A 31 -17.80 -3.64 3.46
C PRO A 31 -18.39 -4.98 3.00
N THR A 32 -18.14 -6.05 3.75
CA THR A 32 -18.76 -7.37 3.55
C THR A 32 -19.51 -7.79 4.81
N GLU A 33 -20.19 -8.95 4.78
CA GLU A 33 -20.88 -9.50 5.96
C GLU A 33 -19.90 -9.81 7.12
N GLU A 34 -18.65 -10.17 6.80
CA GLU A 34 -17.60 -10.51 7.77
C GLU A 34 -16.84 -9.29 8.31
N GLY A 35 -16.90 -8.14 7.63
CA GLY A 35 -16.21 -6.92 8.01
C GLY A 35 -15.66 -6.13 6.82
N LEU A 36 -14.81 -5.15 7.10
CA LEU A 36 -14.18 -4.35 6.05
C LEU A 36 -13.04 -5.13 5.39
N VAL A 37 -13.09 -5.25 4.07
CA VAL A 37 -11.99 -5.74 3.23
C VAL A 37 -11.28 -4.56 2.60
N VAL A 38 -9.96 -4.49 2.78
CA VAL A 38 -9.09 -3.47 2.20
C VAL A 38 -8.21 -4.09 1.12
N ASN A 39 -8.21 -3.52 -0.08
CA ASN A 39 -7.35 -3.93 -1.18
C ASN A 39 -6.40 -2.81 -1.53
N ALA A 40 -5.09 -3.07 -1.54
CA ALA A 40 -4.08 -2.13 -1.98
C ALA A 40 -3.41 -2.62 -3.27
N PHE A 41 -3.27 -1.71 -4.25
CA PHE A 41 -2.72 -2.02 -5.57
C PHE A 41 -1.43 -1.26 -5.81
N TYR A 42 -0.35 -2.01 -6.01
CA TYR A 42 0.98 -1.47 -6.30
C TYR A 42 1.40 -1.83 -7.72
N ALA A 43 1.89 -0.86 -8.48
CA ALA A 43 2.49 -1.13 -9.79
C ALA A 43 3.84 -1.87 -9.63
N THR A 44 4.66 -1.42 -8.67
CA THR A 44 5.92 -2.07 -8.29
C THR A 44 6.01 -2.09 -6.76
N GLN A 45 6.62 -3.11 -6.15
CA GLN A 45 6.88 -3.09 -4.71
C GLN A 45 8.23 -3.69 -4.39
N GLN A 46 8.95 -3.03 -3.49
CA GLN A 46 10.23 -3.45 -2.95
C GLN A 46 9.97 -4.35 -1.72
N LEU A 47 10.29 -5.64 -1.83
CA LEU A 47 9.79 -6.68 -0.93
C LEU A 47 10.45 -6.70 0.45
N PHE A 48 11.74 -6.38 0.55
CA PHE A 48 12.50 -6.58 1.78
C PHE A 48 12.54 -5.34 2.67
N ILE A 49 12.84 -4.18 2.08
CA ILE A 49 13.05 -2.91 2.80
C ILE A 49 11.71 -2.22 3.05
N LYS A 50 10.74 -2.33 2.13
CA LYS A 50 9.52 -1.51 2.17
C LYS A 50 8.23 -2.28 2.40
N ALA A 51 8.11 -3.53 1.94
CA ALA A 51 6.80 -4.20 1.92
C ALA A 51 6.20 -4.39 3.32
N TYR A 52 7.01 -4.70 4.34
CA TYR A 52 6.48 -4.88 5.70
C TYR A 52 5.90 -3.59 6.29
N GLY A 53 6.68 -2.49 6.24
CA GLY A 53 6.21 -1.19 6.74
C GLY A 53 4.98 -0.70 5.97
N ASN A 54 4.97 -0.89 4.65
CA ASN A 54 3.83 -0.56 3.79
C ASN A 54 2.58 -1.38 4.15
N TYR A 55 2.74 -2.70 4.35
CA TYR A 55 1.65 -3.56 4.76
C TYR A 55 1.08 -3.15 6.13
N LEU A 56 1.95 -2.89 7.11
CA LEU A 56 1.54 -2.45 8.44
C LEU A 56 0.78 -1.12 8.38
N GLY A 57 1.27 -0.15 7.59
CA GLY A 57 0.60 1.14 7.38
C GLY A 57 -0.78 0.98 6.74
N ILE A 58 -0.92 0.10 5.74
CA ILE A 58 -2.23 -0.23 5.14
C ILE A 58 -3.15 -0.88 6.16
N ALA A 59 -2.65 -1.83 6.96
CA ALA A 59 -3.46 -2.50 7.97
C ALA A 59 -3.96 -1.52 9.05
N GLN A 60 -3.11 -0.59 9.48
CA GLN A 60 -3.49 0.47 10.41
C GLN A 60 -4.53 1.43 9.81
N LEU A 61 -4.34 1.87 8.57
CA LEU A 61 -5.33 2.67 7.85
C LEU A 61 -6.66 1.91 7.70
N GLY A 62 -6.61 0.62 7.36
CA GLY A 62 -7.78 -0.23 7.26
C GLY A 62 -8.52 -0.36 8.58
N ALA A 63 -7.80 -0.54 9.68
CA ALA A 63 -8.38 -0.61 11.02
C ALA A 63 -9.08 0.70 11.41
N PHE A 64 -8.46 1.84 11.10
CA PHE A 64 -9.06 3.16 11.27
C PHE A 64 -10.34 3.31 10.43
N MET A 65 -10.29 3.00 9.14
CA MET A 65 -11.47 3.10 8.28
C MET A 65 -12.60 2.18 8.74
N ALA A 66 -12.28 0.98 9.23
CA ALA A 66 -13.24 0.04 9.78
C ALA A 66 -13.91 0.59 11.06
N SER A 67 -13.15 1.23 11.95
CA SER A 67 -13.71 1.88 13.14
C SER A 67 -14.64 3.05 12.80
N GLU A 68 -14.31 3.85 11.79
CA GLU A 68 -15.15 4.99 11.35
C GLU A 68 -16.52 4.54 10.84
N ILE A 69 -16.64 3.30 10.33
CA ILE A 69 -17.90 2.73 9.83
C ILE A 69 -18.50 1.67 10.76
N ASN A 70 -18.00 1.52 11.99
CA ASN A 70 -18.45 0.57 13.00
C ASN A 70 -18.44 -0.91 12.53
N MET A 71 -17.39 -1.32 11.83
CA MET A 71 -17.19 -2.71 11.38
C MET A 71 -15.81 -3.23 11.82
N PRO A 72 -15.62 -4.54 12.00
CA PRO A 72 -14.28 -5.09 12.18
C PRO A 72 -13.49 -5.01 10.88
N LEU A 73 -12.16 -4.82 10.97
CA LEU A 73 -11.29 -5.07 9.82
C LEU A 73 -11.18 -6.58 9.63
N TYR A 74 -11.62 -7.08 8.47
CA TYR A 74 -11.65 -8.52 8.20
C TYR A 74 -10.41 -8.98 7.42
N LYS A 75 -10.02 -8.24 6.36
CA LYS A 75 -8.94 -8.67 5.47
C LYS A 75 -8.21 -7.50 4.84
N VAL A 76 -6.89 -7.65 4.68
CA VAL A 76 -6.04 -6.76 3.91
C VAL A 76 -5.39 -7.55 2.78
N ASN A 77 -5.72 -7.23 1.54
CA ASN A 77 -5.11 -7.79 0.35
C ASN A 77 -4.11 -6.79 -0.24
N VAL A 78 -2.93 -7.27 -0.63
CA VAL A 78 -1.92 -6.47 -1.32
C VAL A 78 -1.63 -7.11 -2.67
N PHE A 79 -1.93 -6.39 -3.73
CA PHE A 79 -1.66 -6.77 -5.10
C PHE A 79 -0.44 -6.01 -5.60
N VAL A 80 0.54 -6.73 -6.17
CA VAL A 80 1.78 -6.15 -6.68
C VAL A 80 1.97 -6.61 -8.12
N GLY A 81 2.02 -5.65 -9.06
CA GLY A 81 2.27 -5.94 -10.47
C GLY A 81 3.69 -6.47 -10.71
N ILE A 82 4.70 -5.76 -10.21
CA ILE A 82 6.11 -6.20 -10.27
C ILE A 82 6.71 -6.20 -8.87
N ALA A 83 6.93 -7.39 -8.33
CA ALA A 83 7.66 -7.58 -7.08
C ALA A 83 9.17 -7.54 -7.35
N LYS A 84 9.90 -6.66 -6.64
CA LYS A 84 11.35 -6.54 -6.73
C LYS A 84 11.97 -6.91 -5.39
N LEU A 85 12.92 -7.82 -5.43
CA LEU A 85 13.84 -8.04 -4.32
C LEU A 85 14.98 -7.04 -4.44
N GLU A 86 15.20 -6.27 -3.38
CA GLU A 86 16.28 -5.32 -3.27
C GLU A 86 17.62 -6.06 -3.37
N LYS A 87 18.53 -5.54 -4.18
CA LYS A 87 19.93 -6.01 -4.14
C LYS A 87 20.53 -5.47 -2.85
N PHE A 88 20.90 -6.35 -1.92
CA PHE A 88 21.80 -5.98 -0.85
C PHE A 88 23.10 -5.50 -1.49
N GLN A 89 23.35 -4.19 -1.47
CA GLN A 89 24.71 -3.72 -1.64
C GLN A 89 25.46 -4.27 -0.43
N ARG A 90 26.40 -5.19 -0.68
CA ARG A 90 27.37 -5.62 0.33
C ARG A 90 27.96 -4.33 0.89
N MET A 91 27.66 -3.99 2.14
CA MET A 91 28.40 -2.95 2.84
C MET A 91 29.85 -3.43 2.85
N MET A 92 30.67 -2.88 1.97
CA MET A 92 32.10 -3.08 2.01
C MET A 92 32.60 -2.32 3.24
N TYR A 93 32.68 -3.04 4.37
CA TYR A 93 33.68 -2.70 5.37
C TYR A 93 35.04 -3.07 4.76
N ASN A 94 35.78 -2.02 4.36
CA ASN A 94 37.15 -1.98 3.83
C ASN A 94 37.42 -2.70 2.52
#